data_AF-A0A524L4X9-F1
#
_entry.id   AF-A0A524L4X9-F1
#
_cell.length_a   1.000
_cell.length_b   1.000
_cell.length_c   1.000
_cell.angle_alpha   90.00
_cell.angle_beta   90.00
_cell.angle_gamma   90.00
#
_symmetry.space_group_name_H-M   'P 1'
#
loop_
_entity.id
_entity.type
_entity.pdbx_description
1 polymer ?
#
loop_
_entity_poly.entity_id
_entity_poly.type
_entity_poly.pdbx_seq_one_letter_code
_entity_poly.pdbx_strand_id
1 'polypeptide(L)'
;MNAWIAHCKGRYPREFATPERLRSPILNDDQLTIYVETYMPGHHIYTSVYAFDKWDRIDNKKLDYSRAIIDTIFIDLDWKEMPEIALYEARLFELDCYHKGITPRIYFTGMKGFALYLDFEPVEIEQEFKKPVIRTFIEYIRDTLSLKTLDSQCVDGISRISRLPNTLHRKSGLYCIPLSRDELWHMDGIQHILDLAKNISETPIVVVNNEIIPEMLLKIQDILKETKIEVTEGRSTVPFILPQKQPDETPVRGTPCLGVMEVMCGVQEGTRDV
;
A
#
# COMPACT_ATOMS: atom_id res chain seq x y z
N MET A 1 14.76 -13.01 -10.74
CA MET A 1 14.07 -13.49 -9.53
C MET A 1 12.58 -13.58 -9.83
N ASN A 2 11.87 -14.64 -9.43
CA ASN A 2 10.43 -14.75 -9.65
C ASN A 2 9.70 -13.57 -8.97
N ALA A 3 8.73 -12.95 -9.65
CA ALA A 3 7.96 -11.81 -9.15
C ALA A 3 7.33 -12.07 -7.77
N TRP A 4 6.89 -13.30 -7.50
CA TRP A 4 6.30 -13.68 -6.22
C TRP A 4 7.32 -13.68 -5.08
N ILE A 5 8.51 -14.22 -5.33
CA ILE A 5 9.62 -14.24 -4.37
C ILE A 5 10.08 -12.82 -4.07
N ALA A 6 10.21 -11.98 -5.10
CA ALA A 6 10.56 -10.57 -4.95
C ALA A 6 9.53 -9.81 -4.11
N HIS A 7 8.23 -10.04 -4.35
CA HIS A 7 7.15 -9.48 -3.54
C HIS A 7 7.23 -9.91 -2.07
N CYS A 8 7.57 -11.16 -1.81
CA CYS A 8 7.74 -11.70 -0.47
C CYS A 8 9.08 -11.33 0.19
N LYS A 9 10.00 -10.69 -0.53
CA LYS A 9 11.33 -10.25 -0.06
C LYS A 9 12.19 -11.41 0.47
N GLY A 10 11.92 -12.65 0.02
CA GLY A 10 12.54 -13.86 0.57
C GLY A 10 12.30 -14.09 2.06
N ARG A 11 11.31 -13.41 2.68
CA ARG A 11 11.01 -13.51 4.11
C ARG A 11 9.80 -14.41 4.35
N TYR A 12 9.98 -15.38 5.23
CA TYR A 12 9.02 -16.41 5.61
C TYR A 12 9.13 -16.69 7.12
N PRO A 13 8.13 -17.32 7.76
CA PRO A 13 6.85 -17.77 7.22
C PRO A 13 5.88 -16.64 6.81
N ARG A 14 4.98 -16.93 5.87
CA ARG A 14 3.86 -16.06 5.44
C ARG A 14 2.54 -16.82 5.42
N GLU A 15 1.43 -16.11 5.51
CA GLU A 15 0.09 -16.68 5.32
C GLU A 15 -0.22 -16.70 3.81
N PHE A 16 -0.47 -17.88 3.25
CA PHE A 16 -1.15 -17.99 1.96
C PHE A 16 -2.64 -17.78 2.17
N ALA A 17 -3.32 -17.18 1.20
CA ALA A 17 -4.77 -17.11 1.22
C ALA A 17 -5.36 -17.14 -0.20
N THR A 18 -6.49 -17.83 -0.30
CA THR A 18 -7.50 -17.63 -1.34
C THR A 18 -8.74 -17.00 -0.70
N PRO A 19 -9.71 -16.48 -1.47
CA PRO A 19 -10.98 -15.98 -0.91
C PRO A 19 -11.72 -17.04 -0.07
N GLU A 20 -11.47 -18.31 -0.36
CA GLU A 20 -11.98 -19.49 0.36
C GLU A 20 -11.20 -19.79 1.66
N ARG A 21 -10.21 -18.95 1.99
CA ARG A 21 -9.44 -18.93 3.25
C ARG A 21 -8.65 -20.22 3.53
N LEU A 22 -7.89 -20.68 2.54
CA LEU A 22 -6.77 -21.59 2.76
C LEU A 22 -5.64 -20.86 3.50
N ARG A 23 -5.80 -20.60 4.79
CA ARG A 23 -4.86 -19.89 5.67
C ARG A 23 -3.65 -20.77 6.02
N SER A 24 -2.94 -21.19 4.98
CA SER A 24 -1.85 -22.15 5.07
C SER A 24 -0.51 -21.42 5.22
N PRO A 25 0.45 -21.96 5.99
CA PRO A 25 1.80 -21.41 6.01
C PRO A 25 2.47 -21.55 4.66
N ILE A 26 3.24 -20.54 4.29
CA ILE A 26 4.29 -20.59 3.28
C ILE A 26 5.61 -20.45 4.02
N LEU A 27 6.46 -21.46 3.97
CA LEU A 27 7.70 -21.53 4.74
C LEU A 27 8.94 -21.16 3.93
N ASN A 28 8.86 -21.20 2.60
CA ASN A 28 9.96 -20.90 1.68
C ASN A 28 9.45 -20.64 0.24
N ASP A 29 10.39 -20.29 -0.65
CA ASP A 29 10.14 -19.97 -2.06
C ASP A 29 9.55 -21.14 -2.87
N ASP A 30 9.97 -22.38 -2.58
CA ASP A 30 9.48 -23.57 -3.28
C ASP A 30 7.99 -23.80 -2.95
N GLN A 31 7.64 -23.70 -1.67
CA GLN A 31 6.26 -23.84 -1.22
C GLN A 31 5.37 -22.72 -1.77
N LEU A 32 5.88 -21.48 -1.85
CA LEU A 32 5.19 -20.37 -2.50
C LEU A 32 4.85 -20.73 -3.94
N THR A 33 5.86 -21.14 -4.71
CA THR A 33 5.71 -21.51 -6.14
C THR A 33 4.67 -22.62 -6.32
N ILE A 34 4.79 -23.71 -5.54
CA ILE A 34 3.85 -24.84 -5.59
C ILE A 34 2.42 -24.37 -5.31
N TYR A 35 2.21 -23.54 -4.29
CA TYR A 35 0.87 -23.06 -3.95
C TYR A 35 0.30 -22.18 -5.06
N VAL A 36 1.07 -21.23 -5.58
CA VAL A 36 0.59 -20.35 -6.65
C VAL A 36 0.22 -21.17 -7.90
N GLU A 37 1.08 -22.09 -8.33
CA GLU A 37 0.85 -22.95 -9.49
C GLU A 37 -0.34 -23.90 -9.29
N THR A 38 -0.55 -24.42 -8.08
CA THR A 38 -1.67 -25.32 -7.77
C THR A 38 -3.02 -24.62 -7.86
N TYR A 39 -3.10 -23.37 -7.39
CA TYR A 39 -4.38 -22.65 -7.28
C TYR A 39 -4.66 -21.71 -8.45
N MET A 40 -3.66 -21.35 -9.27
CA MET A 40 -3.88 -20.60 -10.51
C MET A 40 -4.34 -21.52 -11.65
N PRO A 41 -5.14 -21.00 -12.61
CA PRO A 41 -5.82 -19.70 -12.60
C PRO A 41 -7.15 -19.72 -11.81
N GLY A 42 -7.48 -20.85 -11.16
CA GLY A 42 -8.79 -21.11 -10.56
C GLY A 42 -9.18 -20.24 -9.36
N HIS A 43 -8.21 -19.65 -8.67
CA HIS A 43 -8.44 -18.83 -7.47
C HIS A 43 -7.72 -17.49 -7.53
N HIS A 44 -8.29 -16.52 -6.81
CA HIS A 44 -7.55 -15.32 -6.45
C HIS A 44 -6.45 -15.68 -5.45
N ILE A 45 -5.23 -15.22 -5.68
CA ILE A 45 -4.07 -15.62 -4.88
C ILE A 45 -3.57 -14.43 -4.06
N TYR A 46 -3.39 -14.64 -2.76
CA TYR A 46 -2.92 -13.63 -1.82
C TYR A 46 -1.87 -14.19 -0.88
N THR A 47 -1.06 -13.29 -0.32
CA THR A 47 -0.18 -13.57 0.82
C THR A 47 -0.34 -12.52 1.91
N SER A 48 -0.01 -12.83 3.16
CA SER A 48 0.18 -11.80 4.17
C SER A 48 1.19 -10.76 3.71
N VAL A 49 0.90 -9.48 3.99
CA VAL A 49 1.81 -8.36 3.72
C VAL A 49 3.13 -8.56 4.46
N TYR A 50 3.04 -9.00 5.72
CA TYR A 50 4.19 -9.27 6.58
C TYR A 50 4.57 -10.75 6.58
N ALA A 51 5.86 -11.01 6.77
CA ALA A 51 6.32 -12.29 7.29
C ALA A 51 6.16 -12.31 8.82
N PHE A 52 6.28 -13.49 9.41
CA PHE A 52 6.22 -13.70 10.85
C PHE A 52 7.53 -14.31 11.31
N ASP A 53 8.05 -13.91 12.46
CA ASP A 53 9.27 -14.52 13.02
C ASP A 53 9.07 -16.02 13.33
N LYS A 54 7.82 -16.43 13.62
CA LYS A 54 7.41 -17.81 13.86
C LYS A 54 5.97 -18.03 13.42
N TRP A 55 5.70 -19.20 12.85
CA TRP A 55 4.35 -19.61 12.50
C TRP A 55 3.62 -20.18 13.72
N ASP A 56 3.07 -19.29 14.55
CA ASP A 56 2.30 -19.66 15.74
C ASP A 56 0.83 -19.29 15.59
N ARG A 57 -0.06 -20.13 16.15
CA ARG A 57 -1.50 -19.88 16.13
C ARG A 57 -2.04 -19.67 17.54
N ILE A 58 -2.78 -18.59 17.72
CA ILE A 58 -3.62 -18.35 18.90
C ILE A 58 -4.80 -19.34 18.86
N ASP A 59 -4.98 -20.08 19.94
CA ASP A 59 -6.03 -21.10 20.12
C ASP A 59 -6.13 -22.12 18.98
N ASN A 60 -5.00 -22.42 18.31
CA ASN A 60 -4.91 -23.26 17.10
C ASN A 60 -5.76 -22.79 15.90
N LYS A 61 -6.37 -21.60 15.97
CA LYS A 61 -7.36 -21.12 14.99
C LYS A 61 -6.85 -19.93 14.16
N LYS A 62 -6.17 -18.98 14.79
CA LYS A 62 -5.79 -17.71 14.16
C LYS A 62 -4.28 -17.53 14.24
N LEU A 63 -3.65 -17.08 13.15
CA LEU A 63 -2.24 -16.71 13.15
C LEU A 63 -2.00 -15.60 14.20
N ASP A 64 -0.91 -15.73 14.95
CA ASP A 64 -0.50 -14.71 15.90
C ASP A 64 0.11 -13.52 15.16
N TYR A 65 -0.73 -12.54 14.79
CA TYR A 65 -0.28 -11.35 14.06
C TYR A 65 0.63 -10.42 14.87
N SER A 66 0.76 -10.64 16.19
CA SER A 66 1.68 -9.85 17.01
C SER A 66 3.16 -10.14 16.70
N ARG A 67 3.40 -11.31 16.10
CA ARG A 67 4.68 -11.81 15.60
C ARG A 67 5.05 -11.28 14.20
N ALA A 68 4.24 -10.41 13.62
CA ALA A 68 4.52 -9.80 12.32
C ALA A 68 5.84 -9.01 12.35
N ILE A 69 6.67 -9.23 11.34
CA ILE A 69 7.89 -8.48 11.06
C ILE A 69 7.50 -7.25 10.26
N ILE A 70 7.65 -6.06 10.84
CA ILE A 70 7.22 -4.81 10.20
C ILE A 70 8.36 -4.30 9.30
N ASP A 71 8.20 -4.47 8.00
CA ASP A 71 9.23 -4.16 6.99
C ASP A 71 8.63 -3.54 5.71
N THR A 72 7.35 -3.17 5.78
CA THR A 72 6.59 -2.49 4.72
C THR A 72 5.43 -1.70 5.34
N ILE A 73 5.07 -0.55 4.79
CA ILE A 73 3.72 0.01 4.94
C ILE A 73 2.91 -0.34 3.71
N PHE A 74 1.75 -0.96 3.91
CA PHE A 74 0.82 -1.35 2.85
C PHE A 74 -0.41 -0.45 2.85
N ILE A 75 -0.75 0.09 1.68
CA ILE A 75 -1.94 0.92 1.47
C ILE A 75 -2.72 0.32 0.29
N ASP A 76 -4.01 0.09 0.51
CA ASP A 76 -4.92 -0.45 -0.48
C ASP A 76 -5.91 0.66 -0.88
N LEU A 77 -5.80 1.10 -2.12
CA LEU A 77 -6.69 2.09 -2.72
C LEU A 77 -7.73 1.33 -3.54
N ASP A 78 -9.01 1.36 -3.16
CA ASP A 78 -10.10 0.75 -3.91
C ASP A 78 -11.27 1.72 -4.03
N TRP A 79 -11.77 1.90 -5.25
CA TRP A 79 -12.94 2.73 -5.50
C TRP A 79 -14.01 1.96 -6.26
N LYS A 80 -15.23 1.97 -5.72
CA LYS A 80 -16.31 1.09 -6.18
C LYS A 80 -16.78 1.40 -7.61
N GLU A 81 -16.67 2.64 -8.04
CA GLU A 81 -17.35 3.13 -9.25
C GLU A 81 -16.37 3.47 -10.38
N MET A 82 -15.31 4.23 -10.08
CA MET A 82 -14.39 4.83 -11.05
C MET A 82 -12.91 4.55 -10.72
N PRO A 83 -12.23 3.63 -11.44
CA PRO A 83 -10.82 3.32 -11.20
C PRO A 83 -9.86 4.51 -11.44
N GLU A 84 -10.29 5.52 -12.18
CA GLU A 84 -9.55 6.76 -12.44
C GLU A 84 -9.26 7.53 -11.15
N ILE A 85 -10.16 7.49 -10.17
CA ILE A 85 -9.97 8.17 -8.89
C ILE A 85 -8.86 7.47 -8.09
N ALA A 86 -8.86 6.14 -8.07
CA ALA A 86 -7.80 5.38 -7.41
C ALA A 86 -6.44 5.56 -8.12
N LEU A 87 -6.43 5.68 -9.45
CA LEU A 87 -5.23 6.00 -10.22
C LEU A 87 -4.71 7.40 -9.88
N TYR A 88 -5.60 8.40 -9.81
CA TYR A 88 -5.23 9.75 -9.41
C TYR A 88 -4.59 9.77 -8.01
N GLU A 89 -5.19 9.08 -7.04
CA GLU A 89 -4.64 8.98 -5.68
C GLU A 89 -3.32 8.21 -5.62
N ALA A 90 -3.16 7.15 -6.43
CA ALA A 90 -1.87 6.46 -6.56
C ALA A 90 -0.78 7.37 -7.14
N ARG A 91 -1.12 8.24 -8.11
CA ARG A 91 -0.20 9.25 -8.67
C ARG A 91 0.15 10.33 -7.65
N LEU A 92 -0.82 10.82 -6.88
CA LEU A 92 -0.56 11.77 -5.80
C LEU A 92 0.39 11.18 -4.75
N PHE A 93 0.16 9.94 -4.36
CA PHE A 93 1.02 9.22 -3.43
C PHE A 93 2.44 9.04 -3.99
N GLU A 94 2.57 8.64 -5.26
CA GLU A 94 3.88 8.50 -5.91
C GLU A 94 4.63 9.84 -5.96
N LEU A 95 3.94 10.93 -6.32
CA LEU A 95 4.53 12.27 -6.39
C LEU A 95 5.01 12.74 -5.01
N ASP A 96 4.20 12.52 -3.97
CA ASP A 96 4.57 12.84 -2.60
C ASP A 96 5.80 12.05 -2.13
N CYS A 97 5.85 10.76 -2.43
CA CYS A 97 7.01 9.91 -2.16
C CYS A 97 8.26 10.42 -2.89
N TYR A 98 8.13 10.76 -4.18
CA TYR A 98 9.22 11.29 -4.98
C TYR A 98 9.82 12.57 -4.38
N HIS A 99 8.98 13.51 -3.95
CA HIS A 99 9.44 14.74 -3.29
C HIS A 99 10.14 14.49 -1.94
N LYS A 100 9.83 13.38 -1.29
CA LYS A 100 10.46 12.96 -0.02
C LYS A 100 11.67 12.04 -0.23
N GLY A 101 12.04 11.71 -1.47
CA GLY A 101 13.11 10.76 -1.78
C GLY A 101 12.76 9.31 -1.42
N ILE A 102 11.47 8.99 -1.36
CA ILE A 102 10.92 7.66 -1.08
C ILE A 102 10.56 6.99 -2.40
N THR A 103 10.88 5.71 -2.55
CA THR A 103 10.50 4.91 -3.73
C THR A 103 9.44 3.87 -3.36
N PRO A 104 8.17 4.07 -3.78
CA PRO A 104 7.11 3.10 -3.53
C PRO A 104 7.10 2.00 -4.60
N ARG A 105 6.62 0.80 -4.23
CA ARG A 105 6.07 -0.16 -5.21
C ARG A 105 4.58 0.10 -5.37
N ILE A 106 4.10 0.15 -6.62
CA ILE A 106 2.70 0.43 -6.94
C ILE A 106 2.19 -0.63 -7.91
N TYR A 107 1.15 -1.34 -7.51
CA TYR A 107 0.55 -2.40 -8.33
C TYR A 107 -0.88 -2.03 -8.70
N PHE A 108 -1.26 -2.29 -9.95
CA PHE A 108 -2.69 -2.38 -10.29
C PHE A 108 -3.21 -3.75 -9.83
N THR A 109 -4.28 -3.77 -9.05
CA THR A 109 -4.81 -4.99 -8.39
C THR A 109 -5.55 -5.95 -9.33
N GLY A 110 -5.71 -5.57 -10.60
CA GLY A 110 -6.42 -6.32 -11.62
C GLY A 110 -7.91 -5.98 -11.77
N MET A 111 -8.46 -4.99 -11.05
CA MET A 111 -9.86 -4.57 -11.27
C MET A 111 -10.06 -3.06 -11.15
N LYS A 112 -10.14 -2.51 -9.94
CA LYS A 112 -10.47 -1.09 -9.70
C LYS A 112 -9.53 -0.37 -8.75
N GLY A 113 -8.60 -1.09 -8.14
CA GLY A 113 -7.76 -0.55 -7.09
C GLY A 113 -6.26 -0.66 -7.36
N PHE A 114 -5.49 -0.01 -6.50
CA PHE A 114 -4.05 0.02 -6.50
C PHE A 114 -3.52 -0.39 -5.13
N ALA A 115 -2.52 -1.27 -5.12
CA ALA A 115 -1.81 -1.68 -3.92
C ALA A 115 -0.46 -0.97 -3.88
N LEU A 116 -0.23 -0.20 -2.81
CA LEU A 116 0.96 0.62 -2.62
C LEU A 116 1.79 0.03 -1.46
N TYR A 117 3.10 0.02 -1.63
CA TYR A 117 4.05 -0.49 -0.64
C TYR A 117 5.20 0.48 -0.45
N LEU A 118 5.48 0.82 0.80
CA LEU A 118 6.72 1.49 1.21
C LEU A 118 7.57 0.46 1.93
N ASP A 119 8.55 -0.13 1.25
CA ASP A 119 9.43 -1.13 1.84
C ASP A 119 10.58 -0.48 2.61
N PHE A 120 11.06 -1.15 3.64
CA PHE A 120 12.21 -0.75 4.45
C PHE A 120 12.80 -1.98 5.15
N GLU A 121 14.00 -1.84 5.72
CA GLU A 121 14.55 -2.86 6.60
C GLU A 121 13.69 -3.02 7.85
N PRO A 122 13.50 -4.26 8.35
CA PRO A 122 12.64 -4.53 9.50
C PRO A 122 12.89 -3.58 10.68
N VAL A 123 11.80 -3.02 11.20
CA VAL A 123 11.83 -2.14 12.37
C VAL A 123 11.21 -2.84 13.58
N GLU A 124 11.93 -2.80 14.70
CA GLU A 124 11.45 -3.33 15.97
C GLU A 124 10.51 -2.33 16.65
N ILE A 125 9.21 -2.58 16.50
CA ILE A 125 8.14 -1.86 17.19
C ILE A 125 7.60 -2.77 18.29
N GLU A 126 7.43 -2.23 19.49
CA GLU A 126 6.85 -2.92 20.63
C GLU A 126 5.48 -3.51 20.28
N GLN A 127 5.22 -4.73 20.77
CA GLN A 127 4.11 -5.58 20.33
C GLN A 127 2.75 -4.88 20.44
N GLU A 128 2.51 -4.17 21.54
CA GLU A 128 1.29 -3.41 21.82
C GLU A 128 1.15 -2.13 20.99
N PHE A 129 2.23 -1.68 20.34
CA PHE A 129 2.28 -0.46 19.52
C PHE A 129 2.32 -0.74 18.01
N LYS A 130 2.66 -1.96 17.56
CA LYS A 130 2.69 -2.31 16.11
C LYS A 130 1.45 -1.84 15.34
N LYS A 131 0.25 -2.25 15.79
CA LYS A 131 -0.99 -1.88 15.12
C LYS A 131 -1.28 -0.37 15.22
N PRO A 132 -1.25 0.27 16.40
CA PRO A 132 -1.39 1.73 16.52
C PRO A 132 -0.43 2.54 15.64
N VAL A 133 0.85 2.18 15.60
CA VAL A 133 1.89 2.90 14.83
C VAL A 133 1.58 2.85 13.33
N ILE A 134 1.32 1.66 12.79
CA ILE A 134 0.98 1.47 11.38
C ILE A 134 -0.30 2.24 11.03
N ARG A 135 -1.32 2.15 11.90
CA ARG A 135 -2.57 2.88 11.74
C ARG A 135 -2.34 4.38 11.67
N THR A 136 -1.65 4.96 12.65
CA THR A 136 -1.36 6.40 12.71
C THR A 136 -0.57 6.86 11.49
N PHE A 137 0.39 6.06 11.02
CA PHE A 137 1.16 6.38 9.82
C PHE A 137 0.28 6.39 8.56
N ILE A 138 -0.60 5.40 8.39
CA ILE A 138 -1.54 5.34 7.25
C ILE A 138 -2.56 6.49 7.32
N GLU A 139 -3.10 6.78 8.51
CA GLU A 139 -4.02 7.91 8.72
C GLU A 139 -3.34 9.25 8.43
N TYR A 140 -2.08 9.42 8.81
CA TYR A 140 -1.28 10.59 8.45
C TYR A 140 -1.16 10.77 6.93
N ILE A 141 -0.86 9.70 6.18
CA ILE A 141 -0.79 9.74 4.72
C ILE A 141 -2.16 10.08 4.13
N ARG A 142 -3.21 9.41 4.61
CA ARG A 142 -4.60 9.63 4.16
C ARG A 142 -4.97 11.10 4.30
N ASP A 143 -4.72 11.68 5.47
CA ASP A 143 -5.15 13.04 5.80
C ASP A 143 -4.29 14.08 5.07
N THR A 144 -2.98 13.84 4.95
CA THR A 144 -2.05 14.72 4.22
C THR A 144 -2.38 14.80 2.73
N LEU A 145 -2.72 13.67 2.11
CA LEU A 145 -3.00 13.59 0.68
C LEU A 145 -4.50 13.61 0.35
N SER A 146 -5.37 13.71 1.38
CA SER A 146 -6.83 13.64 1.26
C SER A 146 -7.31 12.41 0.47
N LEU A 147 -6.73 11.23 0.73
CA LEU A 147 -7.04 9.99 0.02
C LEU A 147 -8.43 9.47 0.38
N LYS A 148 -9.36 9.51 -0.58
CA LYS A 148 -10.75 9.08 -0.44
C LYS A 148 -10.93 7.60 -0.76
N THR A 149 -10.04 7.02 -1.56
CA THR A 149 -10.13 5.62 -2.02
C THR A 149 -9.44 4.64 -1.07
N LEU A 150 -8.81 5.13 0.00
CA LEU A 150 -8.15 4.30 0.98
C LEU A 150 -9.17 3.38 1.70
N ASP A 151 -8.99 2.06 1.58
CA ASP A 151 -9.83 1.07 2.24
C ASP A 151 -9.75 1.25 3.77
N SER A 152 -10.88 1.50 4.42
CA SER A 152 -10.95 1.68 5.87
C SER A 152 -10.49 0.43 6.63
N GLN A 153 -10.58 -0.77 6.03
CA GLN A 153 -10.04 -1.99 6.61
C GLN A 153 -8.51 -2.10 6.47
N CYS A 154 -7.88 -1.31 5.59
CA CYS A 154 -6.42 -1.26 5.46
C CYS A 154 -5.77 -0.65 6.72
N VAL A 155 -6.50 0.24 7.39
CA VAL A 155 -6.10 0.90 8.63
C VAL A 155 -5.93 -0.09 9.81
N ASP A 156 -6.50 -1.30 9.72
CA ASP A 156 -6.33 -2.35 10.74
C ASP A 156 -4.99 -3.13 10.64
N GLY A 157 -4.11 -2.75 9.72
CA GLY A 157 -2.65 -2.82 9.81
C GLY A 157 -2.00 -4.21 9.65
N ILE A 158 -2.02 -5.02 10.71
CA ILE A 158 -1.07 -6.15 10.87
C ILE A 158 -1.53 -7.47 10.25
N SER A 159 -2.83 -7.66 10.01
CA SER A 159 -3.39 -8.90 9.46
C SER A 159 -3.77 -8.79 7.97
N ARG A 160 -3.18 -7.82 7.26
CA ARG A 160 -3.50 -7.59 5.85
C ARG A 160 -2.89 -8.68 4.97
N ILE A 161 -3.67 -9.10 3.99
CA ILE A 161 -3.22 -9.90 2.86
C ILE A 161 -3.23 -9.01 1.62
N SER A 162 -2.30 -9.25 0.72
CA SER A 162 -2.22 -8.58 -0.58
C SER A 162 -2.19 -9.60 -1.71
N ARG A 163 -2.74 -9.21 -2.86
CA ARG A 163 -2.78 -10.06 -4.05
C ARG A 163 -1.37 -10.20 -4.61
N LEU A 164 -0.95 -11.42 -4.91
CA LEU A 164 0.35 -11.64 -5.52
C LEU A 164 0.41 -11.04 -6.93
N PRO A 165 1.54 -10.42 -7.31
CA PRO A 165 1.75 -9.88 -8.65
C PRO A 165 1.75 -11.01 -9.70
N ASN A 166 1.37 -10.66 -10.91
CA ASN A 166 1.16 -11.54 -12.06
C ASN A 166 0.17 -12.70 -11.80
N THR A 167 -0.75 -12.52 -10.85
CA THR A 167 -1.87 -13.46 -10.64
C THR A 167 -3.19 -12.89 -11.15
N LEU A 168 -4.08 -13.76 -11.63
CA LEU A 168 -5.30 -13.38 -12.32
C LEU A 168 -6.40 -12.91 -11.34
N HIS A 169 -7.02 -11.78 -11.62
CA HIS A 169 -8.23 -11.34 -10.94
C HIS A 169 -9.47 -11.96 -11.62
N ARG A 170 -10.06 -12.99 -11.01
CA ARG A 170 -11.14 -13.80 -11.63
C ARG A 170 -12.35 -13.03 -12.14
N LYS A 171 -12.78 -11.95 -11.47
CA LYS A 171 -13.99 -11.23 -11.90
C LYS A 171 -13.78 -10.39 -13.16
N SER A 172 -12.57 -9.89 -13.37
CA SER A 172 -12.22 -8.99 -14.49
C SER A 172 -11.44 -9.71 -15.58
N GLY A 173 -10.77 -10.81 -15.27
CA GLY A 173 -9.87 -11.50 -16.19
C GLY A 173 -8.55 -10.77 -16.42
N LEU A 174 -8.23 -9.75 -15.60
CA LEU A 174 -6.98 -8.99 -15.70
C LEU A 174 -5.99 -9.44 -14.63
N TYR A 175 -4.70 -9.31 -14.91
CA TYR A 175 -3.62 -9.61 -13.99
C TYR A 175 -3.41 -8.49 -12.97
N CYS A 176 -2.99 -8.86 -11.77
CA CYS A 176 -2.35 -7.96 -10.83
C CYS A 176 -0.97 -7.60 -11.37
N ILE A 177 -0.71 -6.36 -11.77
CA ILE A 177 0.57 -6.02 -12.41
C ILE A 177 1.34 -4.98 -11.58
N PRO A 178 2.65 -5.16 -11.36
CA PRO A 178 3.51 -4.07 -10.95
C PRO A 178 3.57 -2.99 -12.04
N LEU A 179 3.60 -1.73 -11.62
CA LEU A 179 3.71 -0.57 -12.48
C LEU A 179 5.02 0.18 -12.18
N SER A 180 5.74 0.51 -13.24
CA SER A 180 6.80 1.52 -13.21
C SER A 180 6.21 2.92 -13.14
N ARG A 181 7.06 3.92 -12.88
CA ARG A 181 6.65 5.33 -12.88
C ARG A 181 6.10 5.74 -14.24
N ASP A 182 6.76 5.36 -15.34
CA ASP A 182 6.34 5.75 -16.69
C ASP A 182 4.99 5.14 -17.06
N GLU A 183 4.74 3.87 -16.70
CA GLU A 183 3.44 3.21 -16.88
C GLU A 183 2.34 3.86 -16.02
N LEU A 184 2.66 4.24 -14.78
CA LEU A 184 1.71 4.91 -13.88
C LEU A 184 1.31 6.29 -14.41
N TRP A 185 2.26 7.05 -14.98
CA TRP A 185 2.07 8.42 -15.45
C TRP A 185 1.70 8.54 -16.94
N HIS A 186 1.47 7.42 -17.62
CA HIS A 186 1.12 7.41 -19.04
C HIS A 186 -0.11 8.29 -19.35
N MET A 187 -0.07 8.98 -20.50
CA MET A 187 -1.08 9.97 -20.91
C MET A 187 -2.48 9.37 -21.11
N ASP A 188 -2.55 8.13 -21.59
CA ASP A 188 -3.81 7.39 -21.76
C ASP A 188 -4.45 6.94 -20.44
N GLY A 189 -3.80 7.24 -19.30
CA GLY A 189 -4.38 7.05 -17.96
C GLY A 189 -4.71 5.60 -17.65
N ILE A 190 -5.91 5.36 -17.14
CA ILE A 190 -6.34 4.03 -16.70
C ILE A 190 -6.42 3.03 -17.86
N GLN A 191 -6.75 3.48 -19.07
CA GLN A 191 -6.91 2.60 -20.23
C GLN A 191 -5.60 1.88 -20.57
N HIS A 192 -4.48 2.60 -20.51
CA HIS A 192 -3.14 2.02 -20.68
C HIS A 192 -2.86 0.91 -19.66
N ILE A 193 -3.18 1.16 -18.38
CA ILE A 193 -2.97 0.18 -17.30
C ILE A 193 -3.86 -1.06 -17.50
N LEU A 194 -5.12 -0.86 -17.92
CA LEU A 194 -6.03 -1.96 -18.23
C LEU A 194 -5.52 -2.79 -19.41
N ASP A 195 -4.92 -2.15 -20.42
CA ASP A 195 -4.34 -2.83 -21.57
C ASP A 195 -3.07 -3.63 -21.21
N LEU A 196 -2.19 -3.08 -20.37
CA LEU A 196 -1.05 -3.81 -19.81
C LEU A 196 -1.52 -5.03 -19.01
N ALA A 197 -2.54 -4.86 -18.17
CA ALA A 197 -3.05 -5.90 -17.28
C ALA A 197 -3.75 -7.08 -17.99
N LYS A 198 -3.89 -7.04 -19.32
CA LYS A 198 -4.33 -8.20 -20.11
C LYS A 198 -3.29 -9.32 -20.14
N ASN A 199 -2.03 -9.00 -19.88
CA ASN A 199 -0.92 -9.95 -19.85
C ASN A 199 -0.19 -9.91 -18.50
N ILE A 200 0.62 -10.94 -18.24
CA ILE A 200 1.58 -10.89 -17.14
C ILE A 200 2.56 -9.74 -17.40
N SER A 201 2.91 -8.99 -16.37
CA SER A 201 3.85 -7.88 -16.48
C SER A 201 5.28 -8.39 -16.39
N GLU A 202 6.14 -7.85 -17.26
CA GLU A 202 7.58 -8.03 -17.24
C GLU A 202 8.29 -6.99 -16.35
N THR A 203 7.55 -6.00 -15.84
CA THR A 203 8.09 -4.95 -14.97
C THR A 203 8.69 -5.58 -13.72
N PRO A 204 10.00 -5.40 -13.48
CA PRO A 204 10.66 -6.02 -12.35
C PRO A 204 10.17 -5.42 -11.04
N ILE A 205 9.98 -6.29 -10.05
CA ILE A 205 9.66 -5.86 -8.69
C ILE A 205 10.97 -5.50 -8.00
N VAL A 206 11.18 -4.20 -7.81
CA VAL A 206 12.32 -3.66 -7.09
C VAL A 206 11.88 -3.30 -5.67
N VAL A 207 12.52 -3.91 -4.69
CA VAL A 207 12.31 -3.64 -3.26
C VAL A 207 13.38 -2.64 -2.84
N VAL A 208 12.96 -1.43 -2.49
CA VAL A 208 13.86 -0.35 -2.07
C VAL A 208 13.78 -0.19 -0.56
N ASN A 209 14.93 -0.12 0.11
CA ASN A 209 14.98 0.19 1.53
C ASN A 209 14.77 1.70 1.74
N ASN A 210 13.56 2.12 2.14
CA ASN A 210 13.26 3.51 2.45
C ASN A 210 13.66 3.85 3.89
N GLU A 211 14.93 4.23 4.10
CA GLU A 211 15.55 4.43 5.43
C GLU A 211 14.83 5.45 6.34
N ILE A 212 14.11 6.41 5.76
CA ILE A 212 13.36 7.42 6.52
C ILE A 212 12.11 6.85 7.21
N ILE A 213 11.55 5.74 6.69
CA ILE A 213 10.29 5.19 7.17
C ILE A 213 10.44 4.59 8.58
N PRO A 214 11.44 3.72 8.88
CA PRO A 214 11.68 3.23 10.24
C PRO A 214 11.77 4.36 11.28
N GLU A 215 12.48 5.45 10.98
CA GLU A 215 12.59 6.59 11.89
C GLU A 215 11.23 7.25 12.17
N MET A 216 10.39 7.40 11.14
CA MET A 216 9.04 7.95 11.30
C MET A 216 8.15 7.03 12.16
N LEU A 217 8.24 5.71 11.96
CA LEU A 217 7.46 4.73 12.72
C LEU A 217 7.86 4.71 14.20
N LEU A 218 9.17 4.78 14.50
CA LEU A 218 9.67 4.86 15.89
C LEU A 218 9.24 6.17 16.57
N LYS A 219 9.31 7.31 15.87
CA LYS A 219 8.79 8.59 16.39
C LYS A 219 7.29 8.52 16.73
N ILE A 220 6.50 7.87 15.88
CA ILE A 220 5.07 7.63 16.17
C ILE A 220 4.91 6.77 17.41
N GLN A 221 5.70 5.71 17.57
CA GLN A 221 5.67 4.87 18.76
C GLN A 221 5.96 5.69 20.03
N ASP A 222 6.99 6.52 20.02
CA ASP A 222 7.38 7.33 21.17
C ASP A 222 6.26 8.30 21.57
N ILE A 223 5.62 8.96 20.60
CA ILE A 223 4.49 9.85 20.86
C ILE A 223 3.28 9.09 21.42
N LEU A 224 3.02 7.87 20.92
CA LEU A 224 1.95 7.03 21.45
C LEU A 224 2.23 6.54 22.88
N LYS A 225 3.49 6.32 23.24
CA LYS A 225 3.91 5.99 24.61
C LYS A 225 3.67 7.17 25.54
N GLU A 226 4.14 8.37 25.16
CA GLU A 226 3.95 9.60 25.92
C GLU A 226 2.45 9.88 26.14
N THR A 227 1.64 9.77 25.08
CA THR A 227 0.18 10.00 25.17
C THR A 227 -0.50 8.98 26.09
N LYS A 228 -0.09 7.70 26.07
CA LYS A 228 -0.62 6.69 27.01
C LYS A 228 -0.25 7.00 28.46
N ILE A 229 0.97 7.49 28.71
CA ILE A 229 1.42 7.91 30.03
C ILE A 229 0.55 9.09 30.51
N GLU A 230 0.36 10.12 29.69
CA GLU A 230 -0.46 11.28 30.03
C GLU A 230 -1.94 10.92 30.31
N VAL A 231 -2.52 10.00 29.52
CA VAL A 231 -3.89 9.49 29.76
C VAL A 231 -3.96 8.70 31.07
N THR A 232 -2.92 7.96 31.41
CA THR A 232 -2.83 7.23 32.69
C THR A 232 -2.61 8.17 33.87
N GLU A 233 -1.94 9.31 33.64
CA GLU A 233 -1.67 10.37 34.64
C GLU A 233 -2.70 11.51 34.64
N GLY A 234 -3.75 11.43 33.82
CA GLY A 234 -4.89 12.36 33.83
C GLY A 234 -4.65 13.75 33.22
N ARG A 235 -3.65 13.92 32.34
CA ARG A 235 -3.42 15.17 31.59
C ARG A 235 -3.76 14.94 30.11
N SER A 236 -4.42 15.90 29.46
CA SER A 236 -4.78 15.83 28.04
C SER A 236 -4.43 17.15 27.36
N THR A 237 -3.56 17.09 26.34
CA THR A 237 -3.73 17.69 24.99
C THR A 237 -2.38 17.84 24.29
N VAL A 238 -2.16 17.14 23.16
CA VAL A 238 -1.23 17.65 22.13
C VAL A 238 -1.64 17.20 20.72
N PRO A 239 -1.76 18.10 19.73
CA PRO A 239 -1.86 17.73 18.32
C PRO A 239 -0.49 17.30 17.76
N PHE A 240 -0.48 16.21 17.01
CA PHE A 240 0.69 15.62 16.36
C PHE A 240 1.12 16.43 15.12
N ILE A 241 2.36 16.92 15.09
CA ILE A 241 2.98 17.55 13.91
C ILE A 241 4.40 16.96 13.74
N LEU A 242 4.64 16.23 12.65
CA LEU A 242 5.98 15.72 12.30
C LEU A 242 6.90 16.84 11.82
N PRO A 243 8.23 16.73 12.04
CA PRO A 243 9.19 17.69 11.53
C PRO A 243 9.21 17.67 10.00
N GLN A 244 9.00 18.84 9.39
CA GLN A 244 9.25 19.04 7.97
C GLN A 244 10.74 19.26 7.77
N LYS A 245 11.37 18.48 6.88
CA LYS A 245 12.70 18.80 6.38
C LYS A 245 12.54 20.05 5.49
N GLN A 246 13.24 21.12 5.81
CA GLN A 246 13.27 22.29 4.93
C GLN A 246 13.80 21.84 3.56
N PRO A 247 13.10 22.15 2.45
CA PRO A 247 13.65 21.91 1.13
C PRO A 247 14.92 22.75 0.98
N ASP A 248 16.00 22.11 0.52
CA ASP A 248 17.20 22.82 0.06
C ASP A 248 16.75 23.78 -1.05
N GLU A 249 16.91 25.08 -0.82
CA GLU A 249 16.58 26.12 -1.78
C GLU A 249 17.54 26.04 -2.97
N THR A 250 17.18 25.26 -3.98
CA THR A 250 17.67 25.48 -5.35
C THR A 250 16.50 25.41 -6.33
N PRO A 251 16.16 26.51 -7.03
CA PRO A 251 15.08 26.50 -8.00
C PRO A 251 15.56 25.84 -9.29
N VAL A 252 15.16 24.60 -9.53
CA VAL A 252 15.26 24.01 -10.86
C VAL A 252 14.13 24.59 -11.71
N ARG A 253 14.49 25.52 -12.60
CA ARG A 253 13.61 26.05 -13.63
C ARG A 253 13.12 24.91 -14.53
N GLY A 254 11.80 24.78 -14.65
CA GLY A 254 11.15 24.06 -15.75
C GLY A 254 10.21 22.95 -15.30
N THR A 255 9.09 23.31 -14.68
CA THR A 255 7.93 22.41 -14.57
C THR A 255 6.70 23.15 -15.10
N PRO A 256 5.94 22.59 -16.05
CA PRO A 256 4.72 23.21 -16.53
C PRO A 256 3.65 23.21 -15.44
N CYS A 257 3.18 24.42 -15.17
CA CYS A 257 1.97 24.86 -14.52
C CYS A 257 0.92 23.78 -14.18
N LEU A 258 0.57 23.72 -12.89
CA LEU A 258 -0.76 23.38 -12.40
C LEU A 258 -1.80 24.17 -13.21
N GLY A 259 -2.47 23.50 -14.12
CA GLY A 259 -3.44 24.10 -15.03
C GLY A 259 -4.34 23.06 -15.67
N VAL A 260 -4.94 22.18 -14.86
CA VAL A 260 -6.00 21.26 -15.31
C VAL A 260 -7.05 21.13 -14.21
N MET A 261 -7.75 22.22 -13.90
CA MET A 261 -9.03 22.18 -13.17
C MET A 261 -10.15 23.00 -13.84
N GLU A 262 -9.98 23.46 -15.09
CA GLU A 262 -10.97 24.30 -15.77
C GLU A 262 -11.61 23.70 -17.03
N VAL A 263 -11.47 22.40 -17.26
CA VAL A 263 -12.16 21.74 -18.38
C VAL A 263 -12.84 20.47 -17.90
N MET A 264 -13.89 20.59 -17.09
CA MET A 264 -15.00 19.60 -16.99
C MET A 264 -16.32 20.17 -16.41
N CYS A 265 -16.45 21.49 -16.20
CA CYS A 265 -17.73 22.11 -15.81
C CYS A 265 -18.04 23.35 -16.68
N GLY A 266 -18.36 23.14 -17.94
CA GLY A 266 -19.24 24.02 -18.73
C GLY A 266 -20.23 23.08 -19.40
N VAL A 267 -21.55 23.27 -19.39
CA VAL A 267 -22.42 24.42 -19.70
C VAL A 267 -23.82 23.93 -19.23
N GLN A 268 -24.76 24.65 -18.59
CA GLN A 268 -25.33 25.97 -18.86
C GLN A 268 -26.23 26.37 -17.66
N GLU A 269 -26.02 27.54 -17.06
CA GLU A 269 -27.12 28.30 -16.44
C GLU A 269 -27.74 29.18 -17.52
N GLY A 270 -29.05 29.09 -17.69
CA GLY A 270 -29.85 29.90 -18.60
C GLY A 270 -31.13 30.33 -17.90
N THR A 271 -31.08 31.56 -17.41
CA THR A 271 -32.11 32.45 -16.83
C THR A 271 -33.55 32.29 -17.34
N ARG A 272 -34.51 32.41 -16.39
CA ARG A 272 -35.90 32.82 -16.63
C ARG A 272 -35.96 34.34 -16.87
N ASP A 273 -36.77 34.74 -17.85
CA ASP A 273 -37.80 35.81 -17.79
C ASP A 273 -38.24 36.19 -19.21
N VAL A 274 -39.47 35.82 -19.60
CA VAL A 274 -40.68 36.62 -19.91
C VAL A 274 -41.80 35.63 -20.26
#